data_AF-A0A7S2C2Y7-F1
#
_entry.id   AF-A0A7S2C2Y7-F1
#
_cell.length_a   1.000
_cell.length_b   1.000
_cell.length_c   1.000
_cell.angle_alpha   90.00
_cell.angle_beta   90.00
_cell.angle_gamma   90.00
#
_symmetry.space_group_name_H-M   'P 1'
#
loop_
_entity.id
_entity.type
_entity.pdbx_description
1 polymer ?
#
loop_
_entity_poly.entity_id
_entity_poly.type
_entity_poly.pdbx_seq_one_letter_code
_entity_poly.pdbx_strand_id
1 'polypeptide(L)'
;AQHQVEHLDLDSTPIGHMLSHYPGNSGAQHELNLRQYLARFGLGGEVLPVQTISTLSGGQKCRLCLAASMYRKPHLLILDEPTNHLDMETIDALIVALKDFKGGVLVVSHDQHLL
;
A
#
# COMPACT_ATOMS: atom_id res chain seq x y z
N ALA A 1 4.41 4.71 -15.01
CA ALA A 1 3.55 3.74 -14.31
C ALA A 1 2.28 4.40 -13.72
N GLN A 2 1.43 5.00 -14.57
CA GLN A 2 0.24 5.75 -14.13
C GLN A 2 -1.03 4.88 -14.01
N HIS A 3 -0.95 3.61 -14.41
CA HIS A 3 -2.10 2.70 -14.53
C HIS A 3 -2.60 2.07 -13.21
N GLN A 4 -1.86 2.12 -12.09
CA GLN A 4 -2.33 1.52 -10.83
C GLN A 4 -3.10 2.49 -9.91
N VAL A 5 -2.89 3.81 -10.05
CA VAL A 5 -3.61 4.81 -9.26
C VAL A 5 -5.06 4.96 -9.76
N GLU A 6 -5.34 4.58 -11.01
CA GLU A 6 -6.66 4.64 -11.64
C GLU A 6 -7.72 3.70 -11.01
N HIS A 7 -7.32 2.76 -10.14
CA HIS A 7 -8.25 1.84 -9.47
C HIS A 7 -8.55 2.18 -8.01
N LEU A 8 -7.99 3.27 -7.46
CA LEU A 8 -8.41 3.73 -6.13
C LEU A 8 -9.75 4.46 -6.22
N ASP A 9 -10.74 3.95 -5.49
CA ASP A 9 -11.98 4.70 -5.22
C ASP A 9 -11.66 5.90 -4.32
N LEU A 10 -11.52 7.08 -4.92
CA LEU A 10 -11.09 8.30 -4.24
C LEU A 10 -12.08 8.80 -3.17
N ASP A 11 -13.34 8.37 -3.25
CA ASP A 11 -14.39 8.74 -2.29
C ASP A 11 -14.41 7.77 -1.09
N SER A 12 -13.72 6.63 -1.19
CA SER A 12 -13.55 5.70 -0.09
C SER A 12 -12.40 6.10 0.84
N THR A 13 -12.35 5.49 2.03
CA THR A 13 -11.23 5.60 2.96
C THR A 13 -10.24 4.46 2.74
N PRO A 14 -8.94 4.56 3.11
CA PRO A 14 -8.01 3.45 2.99
C PRO A 14 -8.50 2.15 3.64
N ILE A 15 -9.11 2.25 4.83
CA ILE A 15 -9.68 1.07 5.48
C ILE A 15 -10.93 0.56 4.76
N GLY A 16 -11.80 1.46 4.28
CA GLY A 16 -12.99 1.11 3.51
C GLY A 16 -12.65 0.42 2.19
N HIS A 17 -11.64 0.93 1.49
CA HIS A 17 -11.10 0.34 0.27
C HIS A 17 -10.63 -1.11 0.52
N MET A 18 -9.86 -1.33 1.60
CA MET A 18 -9.39 -2.67 1.97
C MET A 18 -10.54 -3.60 2.38
N LEU A 19 -11.51 -3.13 3.16
CA LEU A 19 -12.67 -3.92 3.58
C LEU A 19 -13.54 -4.35 2.39
N SER A 20 -13.74 -3.46 1.42
CA SER A 20 -14.52 -3.73 0.20
C SER A 20 -13.85 -4.80 -0.67
N HIS A 21 -12.52 -4.71 -0.86
CA HIS A 21 -11.77 -5.63 -1.73
C HIS A 21 -11.39 -6.95 -1.04
N TYR A 22 -11.34 -6.96 0.30
CA TYR A 22 -10.91 -8.09 1.10
C TYR A 22 -11.89 -8.36 2.24
N PRO A 23 -13.10 -8.89 1.95
CA PRO A 23 -14.07 -9.22 2.98
C PRO A 23 -13.56 -10.35 3.88
N GLY A 24 -13.85 -10.25 5.19
CA GLY A 24 -13.44 -11.23 6.20
C GLY A 24 -14.61 -11.64 7.10
N ASN A 25 -14.51 -12.83 7.72
CA ASN A 25 -15.60 -13.46 8.47
C ASN A 25 -15.84 -12.86 9.88
N SER A 26 -14.98 -11.96 10.35
CA SER A 26 -14.97 -11.44 11.71
C SER A 26 -14.91 -9.92 11.73
N GLY A 27 -16.02 -9.24 11.40
CA GLY A 27 -16.12 -7.79 11.13
C GLY A 27 -15.12 -6.89 11.88
N ALA A 28 -15.28 -6.71 13.19
CA ALA A 28 -14.44 -5.80 13.98
C ALA A 28 -12.97 -6.25 14.09
N GLN A 29 -12.73 -7.56 14.29
CA GLN A 29 -11.36 -8.09 14.38
C GLN A 29 -10.63 -7.99 13.03
N HIS A 30 -11.36 -8.18 11.94
CA HIS A 30 -10.85 -8.09 10.58
C HIS A 30 -10.47 -6.65 10.23
N GLU A 31 -11.31 -5.68 10.56
CA GLU A 31 -10.97 -4.26 10.42
C GLU A 31 -9.72 -3.91 11.22
N LEU A 32 -9.61 -4.37 12.47
CA LEU A 32 -8.43 -4.11 13.29
C LEU A 32 -7.15 -4.68 12.65
N ASN A 33 -7.21 -5.90 12.12
CA ASN A 33 -6.09 -6.52 11.42
C ASN A 33 -5.69 -5.73 10.16
N LEU A 34 -6.67 -5.22 9.41
CA LEU A 34 -6.42 -4.37 8.24
C LEU A 34 -5.81 -3.01 8.62
N ARG A 35 -6.26 -2.40 9.71
CA ARG A 35 -5.65 -1.16 10.25
C ARG A 35 -4.19 -1.39 10.66
N GLN A 36 -3.91 -2.49 11.37
CA GLN A 36 -2.55 -2.87 11.73
C GLN A 36 -1.68 -3.15 10.50
N TYR A 37 -2.25 -3.77 9.47
CA TYR A 37 -1.56 -3.99 8.21
C TYR A 37 -1.23 -2.67 7.50
N LEU A 38 -2.19 -1.77 7.33
CA LEU A 38 -1.98 -0.44 6.74
C LEU A 38 -0.94 0.40 7.52
N ALA A 39 -0.89 0.24 8.85
CA ALA A 39 0.14 0.90 9.67
C ALA A 39 1.57 0.53 9.28
N ARG A 40 1.81 -0.71 8.80
CA ARG A 40 3.13 -1.15 8.30
C ARG A 40 3.55 -0.44 7.01
N PHE A 41 2.60 0.17 6.31
CA PHE A 41 2.81 0.96 5.10
C PHE A 41 2.72 2.47 5.39
N GLY A 42 2.91 2.91 6.65
CA GLY A 42 2.83 4.33 7.00
C GLY A 42 1.45 4.96 6.76
N LEU A 43 0.40 4.13 6.77
CA LEU A 43 -1.02 4.54 6.67
C LEU A 43 -1.77 4.19 7.96
N GLY A 44 -1.08 4.26 9.10
CA GLY A 44 -1.65 4.01 10.43
C GLY A 44 -2.16 5.27 11.12
N GLY A 45 -2.40 5.15 12.43
CA GLY A 45 -2.91 6.25 13.25
C GLY A 45 -4.43 6.40 13.19
N GLU A 46 -4.95 7.47 13.79
CA GLU A 46 -6.40 7.68 13.89
C GLU A 46 -7.00 8.33 12.65
N VAL A 47 -6.22 9.12 11.91
CA VAL A 47 -6.71 10.00 10.82
C VAL A 47 -6.53 9.38 9.43
N LEU A 48 -5.32 8.92 9.09
CA LEU A 48 -5.01 8.43 7.74
C LEU A 48 -5.90 7.27 7.28
N PRO A 49 -6.24 6.26 8.12
CA PRO A 49 -7.07 5.15 7.67
C PRO A 49 -8.53 5.54 7.36
N VAL A 50 -9.01 6.66 7.91
CA VAL A 50 -10.43 7.04 7.90
C VAL A 50 -10.74 8.31 7.12
N GLN A 51 -9.72 9.06 6.68
CA GLN A 51 -9.92 10.14 5.71
C GLN A 51 -10.11 9.58 4.29
N THR A 52 -10.67 10.39 3.39
CA THR A 52 -10.91 10.00 2.01
C THR A 52 -9.59 9.85 1.24
N ILE A 53 -9.52 8.88 0.33
CA ILE A 53 -8.32 8.63 -0.46
C ILE A 53 -7.98 9.84 -1.34
N SER A 54 -8.98 10.62 -1.76
CA SER A 54 -8.79 11.88 -2.49
C SER A 54 -7.80 12.84 -1.80
N THR A 55 -7.80 12.93 -0.46
CA THR A 55 -6.95 13.85 0.31
C THR A 55 -5.54 13.32 0.58
N LEU A 56 -5.27 12.06 0.24
CA LEU A 56 -3.93 11.49 0.39
C LEU A 56 -2.93 12.13 -0.58
N SER A 57 -1.70 12.30 -0.11
CA SER A 57 -0.57 12.67 -0.96
C SER A 57 -0.31 11.58 -2.02
N GLY A 58 0.43 11.93 -3.08
CA GLY A 58 0.81 10.96 -4.11
C GLY A 58 1.56 9.74 -3.52
N GLY A 59 2.49 9.99 -2.59
CA GLY A 59 3.20 8.95 -1.87
C GLY A 59 2.26 8.06 -1.04
N GLN A 60 1.32 8.65 -0.30
CA GLN A 60 0.33 7.89 0.48
C GLN A 60 -0.58 7.02 -0.41
N LYS A 61 -1.01 7.52 -1.58
CA LYS A 61 -1.77 6.74 -2.57
C LYS A 61 -0.94 5.57 -3.10
N CYS A 62 0.35 5.80 -3.41
CA CYS A 62 1.26 4.73 -3.81
C CYS A 62 1.40 3.65 -2.72
N ARG A 63 1.58 4.04 -1.45
CA ARG A 63 1.64 3.10 -0.32
C ARG A 63 0.36 2.30 -0.17
N LEU A 64 -0.80 2.90 -0.41
CA LEU A 64 -2.07 2.19 -0.37
C LEU A 64 -2.18 1.14 -1.50
N CYS A 65 -1.81 1.52 -2.73
CA CYS A 65 -1.78 0.58 -3.86
C CYS A 65 -0.83 -0.59 -3.59
N LEU A 66 0.35 -0.31 -3.04
CA LEU A 66 1.32 -1.34 -2.67
C LEU A 66 0.77 -2.25 -1.56
N ALA A 67 0.21 -1.68 -0.49
CA ALA A 67 -0.40 -2.42 0.60
C ALA A 67 -1.50 -3.37 0.08
N ALA A 68 -2.40 -2.84 -0.75
CA ALA A 68 -3.47 -3.63 -1.35
C ALA A 68 -2.91 -4.75 -2.26
N SER A 69 -1.89 -4.48 -3.07
CA SER A 69 -1.28 -5.47 -3.96
C SER A 69 -0.62 -6.61 -3.18
N MET A 70 0.09 -6.28 -2.10
CA MET A 70 0.78 -7.25 -1.26
C MET A 70 -0.17 -8.06 -0.36
N TYR A 71 -1.35 -7.53 -0.05
CA TYR A 71 -2.32 -8.19 0.84
C TYR A 71 -2.81 -9.52 0.25
N ARG A 72 -2.92 -9.62 -1.08
CA ARG A 72 -3.29 -10.86 -1.78
C ARG A 72 -2.22 -11.95 -1.73
N LYS A 73 -1.03 -11.65 -1.17
CA LYS A 73 0.15 -12.53 -1.15
C LYS A 73 0.45 -13.10 -2.54
N PRO A 74 0.66 -12.26 -3.57
CA PRO A 74 1.02 -12.76 -4.89
C PRO A 74 2.31 -13.58 -4.83
N HIS A 75 2.47 -14.53 -5.77
CA HIS A 75 3.70 -15.32 -5.88
C HIS A 75 4.86 -14.50 -6.45
N LEU A 76 4.54 -13.49 -7.27
CA LEU A 76 5.50 -12.57 -7.91
C LEU A 76 4.94 -11.14 -7.85
N LEU A 77 5.75 -10.21 -7.36
CA LEU A 77 5.48 -8.77 -7.38
C LEU A 77 6.43 -8.11 -8.38
N ILE A 78 5.90 -7.41 -9.37
CA ILE A 78 6.68 -6.66 -10.36
C ILE A 78 6.50 -5.17 -10.08
N LEU A 79 7.60 -4.46 -9.87
CA LEU A 79 7.65 -3.02 -9.61
C LEU A 79 8.50 -2.36 -10.69
N ASP A 80 7.90 -1.45 -11.45
CA ASP A 80 8.58 -0.69 -12.51
C ASP A 80 8.69 0.79 -12.10
N GLU A 81 9.92 1.23 -11.86
CA GLU A 81 10.30 2.52 -11.26
C GLU A 81 9.49 2.87 -10.00
N PRO A 82 9.55 2.04 -8.94
CA PRO A 82 8.68 2.22 -7.79
C PRO A 82 9.04 3.44 -6.93
N THR A 83 10.23 4.02 -7.08
CA THR A 83 10.64 5.25 -6.37
C THR A 83 10.16 6.52 -7.02
N ASN A 84 9.60 6.45 -8.24
CA ASN A 84 9.28 7.64 -8.98
C ASN A 84 8.16 8.41 -8.29
N HIS A 85 8.39 9.70 -8.03
CA HIS A 85 7.49 10.58 -7.26
C HIS A 85 7.29 10.20 -5.79
N LEU A 86 8.17 9.36 -5.22
CA LEU A 86 8.18 9.04 -3.79
C LEU A 86 9.14 9.94 -3.02
N ASP A 87 8.76 10.30 -1.80
CA ASP A 87 9.68 10.87 -0.82
C ASP A 87 10.48 9.75 -0.12
N MET A 88 11.56 10.13 0.55
CA MET A 88 12.45 9.17 1.25
C MET A 88 11.72 8.31 2.28
N GLU A 89 10.76 8.90 3.02
CA GLU A 89 9.97 8.16 4.00
C GLU A 89 9.12 7.06 3.34
N THR A 90 8.58 7.33 2.15
CA THR A 90 7.85 6.33 1.37
C THR A 90 8.76 5.23 0.84
N ILE A 91 9.98 5.59 0.42
CA ILE A 91 10.98 4.62 -0.04
C ILE A 91 11.34 3.66 1.10
N ASP A 92 11.59 4.17 2.31
CA ASP A 92 11.89 3.33 3.48
C ASP A 92 10.74 2.37 3.82
N ALA A 93 9.49 2.85 3.78
CA ALA A 93 8.31 2.02 4.01
C ALA A 93 8.17 0.92 2.93
N LEU A 94 8.44 1.24 1.67
CA LEU A 94 8.48 0.28 0.56
C LEU A 94 9.55 -0.78 0.80
N ILE A 95 10.76 -0.40 1.20
CA ILE A 95 11.85 -1.34 1.51
C ILE A 95 11.46 -2.28 2.66
N VAL A 96 10.86 -1.77 3.73
CA VAL A 96 10.38 -2.59 4.86
C VAL A 96 9.30 -3.57 4.39
N ALA A 97 8.33 -3.11 3.60
CA ALA A 97 7.28 -3.97 3.07
C ALA A 97 7.85 -5.08 2.18
N LEU A 98 8.79 -4.74 1.28
CA LEU A 98 9.45 -5.70 0.39
C LEU A 98 10.26 -6.75 1.17
N LYS A 99 10.93 -6.37 2.26
CA LYS A 99 11.65 -7.31 3.14
C LYS A 99 10.72 -8.34 3.80
N ASP A 100 9.49 -7.95 4.10
CA ASP A 100 8.49 -8.83 4.72
C ASP A 100 7.74 -9.71 3.71
N PHE A 101 7.86 -9.40 2.41
CA PHE A 101 7.20 -10.15 1.35
C PHE A 101 7.83 -11.53 1.18
N LYS A 102 6.99 -12.58 1.08
CA LYS A 102 7.43 -13.97 0.97
C LYS A 102 7.42 -14.53 -0.46
N GLY A 103 6.92 -13.76 -1.43
CA GLY A 103 6.96 -14.10 -2.85
C GLY A 103 8.24 -13.60 -3.53
N GLY A 104 8.39 -13.86 -4.82
CA GLY A 104 9.44 -13.26 -5.64
C GLY A 104 9.15 -11.77 -5.89
N VAL A 105 10.19 -10.93 -5.87
CA VAL A 105 10.07 -9.51 -6.24
C VAL A 105 10.97 -9.26 -7.45
N LEU A 106 10.41 -8.69 -8.51
CA LEU A 106 11.15 -8.14 -9.64
C LEU A 106 11.03 -6.62 -9.57
N VAL A 107 12.13 -5.95 -9.24
CA VAL A 107 12.22 -4.49 -9.24
C VAL A 107 13.00 -4.05 -10.47
N VAL A 108 12.41 -3.16 -11.25
CA VAL A 108 13.09 -2.35 -12.26
C VAL A 108 13.18 -0.95 -11.69
N SER A 109 14.39 -0.46 -11.41
CA SER A 109 14.60 0.89 -10.90
C SER A 109 15.95 1.43 -11.31
N HIS A 110 16.01 2.73 -11.54
CA HIS A 110 17.27 3.47 -11.65
C HIS A 110 17.82 3.95 -10.29
N ASP A 111 17.11 3.74 -9.18
CA ASP A 111 17.49 4.19 -7.85
C ASP A 111 18.38 3.16 -7.12
N GLN A 112 19.63 3.57 -6.81
CA GLN A 112 20.59 2.74 -6.10
C GLN A 112 20.22 2.48 -4.64
N HIS A 113 19.33 3.27 -4.03
CA HIS A 113 18.90 3.05 -2.65
C HIS A 113 17.97 1.84 -2.49
N LEU A 114 17.37 1.37 -3.59
CA LEU A 114 16.43 0.25 -3.61
C LEU A 114 17.06 -1.09 -4.03
N LEU A 115 18.29 -1.06 -4.53
CA LEU A 115 19.10 -2.21 -4.95
C LEU A 115 20.07 -2.65 -3.85
#